data_AF-A0A938CMB6-F1
#
_entry.id   AF-A0A938CMB6-F1
#
_cell.length_a   1.000
_cell.length_b   1.000
_cell.length_c   1.000
_cell.angle_alpha   90.00
_cell.angle_beta   90.00
_cell.angle_gamma   90.00
#
_symmetry.space_group_name_H-M   'P 1'
#
loop_
_entity.id
_entity.type
_entity.pdbx_description
1 polymer ?
#
loop_
_entity_poly.entity_id
_entity_poly.type
_entity_poly.pdbx_seq_one_letter_code
_entity_poly.pdbx_strand_id
1 'polypeptide(L)'
;MPGDITLTGRFGSLERTNAAQHGADLWDAVRGHIEIWDYMPAGPYADAASFTAYVKQCETSKERIFYSVLQPDGRAVGFLALMEIRPAHRVIEVGNIVYGAPLQRTPLGTEAQFMIARYAFETLGYRRYEWKCNALNAASRRAAERFGFVYEGTFRQHMIVKGRSRDTYWLSILDGEWPARKAAFERWLAPENFDSQGNQKKKLGEA
;
A
#
# COMPACT_ATOMS: atom_id res chain seq x y z
N MET A 1 8.90 -14.86 6.83
CA MET A 1 7.95 -13.85 7.35
C MET A 1 8.51 -12.48 7.04
N PRO A 2 7.68 -11.44 6.80
CA PRO A 2 8.17 -10.07 6.72
C PRO A 2 8.79 -9.65 8.06
N GLY A 3 9.94 -8.98 8.00
CA GLY A 3 10.76 -8.63 9.16
C GLY A 3 10.86 -7.13 9.41
N ASP A 4 11.67 -6.77 10.40
CA ASP A 4 12.07 -5.39 10.66
C ASP A 4 13.16 -4.98 9.66
N ILE A 5 12.76 -4.19 8.66
CA ILE A 5 13.62 -3.76 7.55
C ILE A 5 13.21 -2.36 7.12
N THR A 6 14.20 -1.56 6.75
CA THR A 6 14.01 -0.31 6.01
C THR A 6 14.21 -0.58 4.52
N LEU A 7 13.19 -0.32 3.71
CA LEU A 7 13.26 -0.38 2.25
C LEU A 7 13.46 1.04 1.73
N THR A 8 14.61 1.31 1.11
CA THR A 8 14.94 2.65 0.61
C THR A 8 14.73 2.74 -0.90
N GLY A 9 14.09 3.81 -1.33
CA GLY A 9 13.87 4.20 -2.72
C GLY A 9 14.46 5.57 -3.03
N ARG A 10 14.15 6.09 -4.21
CA ARG A 10 14.54 7.42 -4.69
C ARG A 10 13.72 8.54 -4.05
N PHE A 11 12.41 8.32 -3.89
CA PHE A 11 11.45 9.33 -3.46
C PHE A 11 11.13 9.24 -1.97
N GLY A 12 11.68 8.26 -1.25
CA GLY A 12 11.46 8.04 0.17
C GLY A 12 11.81 6.62 0.60
N SER A 13 11.21 6.17 1.70
CA SER A 13 11.47 4.85 2.27
C SER A 13 10.21 4.22 2.89
N LEU A 14 10.33 2.94 3.22
CA LEU A 14 9.39 2.20 4.06
C LEU A 14 10.13 1.66 5.28
N GLU A 15 9.52 1.73 6.46
CA GLU A 15 10.02 1.07 7.67
C GLU A 15 8.86 0.60 8.55
N ARG A 16 9.14 -0.25 9.55
CA ARG A 16 8.11 -0.76 10.47
C ARG A 16 7.35 0.40 11.11
N THR A 17 6.02 0.36 11.05
CA THR A 17 5.20 1.40 11.68
C THR A 17 5.44 1.42 13.20
N ASN A 18 5.78 2.60 13.70
CA ASN A 18 6.02 2.90 15.11
C ASN A 18 5.11 4.06 15.53
N ALA A 19 4.21 3.84 16.49
CA ALA A 19 3.22 4.86 16.84
C ALA A 19 3.84 6.10 17.49
N ALA A 20 4.91 5.95 18.27
CA ALA A 20 5.58 7.07 18.92
C ALA A 20 6.33 7.95 17.91
N GLN A 21 6.93 7.34 16.89
CA GLN A 21 7.70 8.06 15.86
C GLN A 21 6.82 8.60 14.74
N HIS A 22 5.84 7.82 14.27
CA HIS A 22 5.09 8.13 13.05
C HIS A 22 3.69 8.69 13.32
N GLY A 23 3.15 8.54 14.53
CA GLY A 23 1.73 8.79 14.81
C GLY A 23 1.29 10.23 14.52
N ALA A 24 2.10 11.22 14.91
CA ALA A 24 1.79 12.64 14.69
C ALA A 24 1.80 13.00 13.19
N ASP A 25 2.84 12.62 12.46
CA ASP A 25 2.95 12.87 11.02
C ASP A 25 1.83 12.18 10.24
N LEU A 26 1.53 10.92 10.58
CA LEU A 26 0.45 10.15 9.97
C LEU A 26 -0.91 10.80 10.25
N TRP A 27 -1.12 11.37 11.43
CA TRP A 27 -2.33 12.12 11.74
C TRP A 27 -2.45 13.37 10.87
N ASP A 28 -1.38 14.15 10.76
CA ASP A 28 -1.36 15.34 9.91
C ASP A 28 -1.58 15.00 8.43
N ALA A 29 -1.16 13.82 7.98
CA ALA A 29 -1.39 13.35 6.62
C ALA A 29 -2.84 12.94 6.32
N VAL A 30 -3.66 12.60 7.33
CA VAL A 30 -5.03 12.08 7.15
C VAL A 30 -6.14 12.92 7.78
N ARG A 31 -5.81 13.85 8.69
CA ARG A 31 -6.78 14.72 9.35
C ARG A 31 -7.54 15.57 8.33
N GLY A 32 -8.85 15.71 8.51
CA GLY A 32 -9.72 16.44 7.58
C GLY A 32 -10.06 15.67 6.29
N HIS A 33 -9.50 14.48 6.07
CA HIS A 33 -9.74 13.64 4.89
C HIS A 33 -10.54 12.39 5.25
N ILE A 34 -11.84 12.57 5.54
CA ILE A 34 -12.71 11.48 5.98
C ILE A 34 -12.91 10.39 4.90
N GLU A 35 -12.84 10.78 3.63
CA GLU A 35 -13.05 9.92 2.46
C GLU A 35 -12.01 8.80 2.33
N ILE A 36 -10.83 8.96 2.95
CA ILE A 36 -9.80 7.92 3.04
C ILE A 36 -10.35 6.66 3.72
N TRP A 37 -11.34 6.83 4.62
CA TRP A 37 -11.87 5.77 5.47
C TRP A 37 -13.12 5.09 4.91
N ASP A 38 -13.68 5.57 3.79
CA ASP A 38 -14.96 5.12 3.22
C ASP A 38 -15.01 3.60 3.01
N TYR A 39 -13.89 3.02 2.56
CA TYR A 39 -13.77 1.59 2.25
C TYR A 39 -12.83 0.84 3.21
N MET A 40 -12.39 1.49 4.27
CA MET A 40 -11.54 0.88 5.30
C MET A 40 -12.40 0.24 6.39
N PRO A 41 -11.94 -0.86 7.03
CA PRO A 41 -12.67 -1.49 8.13
C PRO A 41 -12.72 -0.62 9.39
N ALA A 42 -11.74 0.28 9.56
CA ALA A 42 -11.63 1.20 10.69
C ALA A 42 -11.78 2.67 10.25
N GLY A 43 -11.79 3.58 11.21
CA GLY A 43 -11.99 5.02 11.00
C GLY A 43 -13.42 5.42 10.57
N PRO A 44 -13.66 6.70 10.29
CA PRO A 44 -12.74 7.82 10.48
C PRO A 44 -12.43 8.06 11.98
N TYR A 45 -11.39 8.84 12.26
CA TYR A 45 -10.97 9.19 13.62
C TYR A 45 -11.28 10.65 13.91
N ALA A 46 -11.78 10.93 15.11
CA ALA A 46 -12.23 12.27 15.50
C ALA A 46 -11.06 13.19 15.87
N ASP A 47 -9.96 12.62 16.37
CA ASP A 47 -8.84 13.36 16.93
C ASP A 47 -7.52 12.57 16.82
N ALA A 48 -6.41 13.26 17.12
CA ALA A 48 -5.07 12.68 17.10
C ALA A 48 -4.92 11.51 18.10
N ALA A 49 -5.61 11.56 19.24
CA ALA A 49 -5.49 10.54 20.28
C ALA A 49 -6.09 9.19 19.82
N SER A 50 -7.31 9.21 19.29
CA SER A 50 -8.00 8.04 18.74
C SER A 50 -7.26 7.47 17.51
N PHE A 51 -6.69 8.33 16.66
CA PHE A 51 -5.85 7.89 15.56
C PHE A 51 -4.52 7.26 16.05
N THR A 52 -3.84 7.87 17.00
CA THR A 52 -2.59 7.33 17.58
C THR A 52 -2.82 5.97 18.23
N ALA A 53 -3.95 5.78 18.91
CA ALA A 53 -4.35 4.47 19.45
C ALA A 53 -4.49 3.42 18.34
N TYR A 54 -5.06 3.79 17.19
CA TYR A 54 -5.14 2.90 16.03
C TYR A 54 -3.74 2.59 15.43
N VAL A 55 -2.86 3.58 15.31
CA VAL A 55 -1.48 3.35 14.86
C VAL A 55 -0.75 2.40 15.83
N LYS A 56 -1.00 2.50 17.14
CA LYS A 56 -0.45 1.56 18.13
C LYS A 56 -0.98 0.13 17.98
N GLN A 57 -2.25 -0.02 17.59
CA GLN A 57 -2.80 -1.33 17.23
C GLN A 57 -2.13 -1.89 15.96
N CYS A 58 -1.83 -1.04 14.98
CA CYS A 58 -1.11 -1.43 13.78
C CYS A 58 0.32 -1.88 14.10
N GLU A 59 1.04 -1.12 14.92
CA GLU A 59 2.41 -1.43 15.38
C GLU A 59 2.48 -2.80 16.07
N THR A 60 1.53 -3.11 16.94
CA THR A 60 1.54 -4.33 17.77
C THR A 60 0.83 -5.53 17.13
N SER A 61 0.31 -5.38 15.91
CA SER A 61 -0.37 -6.47 15.20
C SER A 61 0.57 -7.63 14.87
N LYS A 62 0.13 -8.85 15.17
CA LYS A 62 0.84 -10.10 14.82
C LYS A 62 0.37 -10.69 13.49
N GLU A 63 -0.84 -10.34 13.06
CA GLU A 63 -1.46 -10.84 11.82
C GLU A 63 -1.10 -9.98 10.60
N ARG A 64 -0.86 -8.68 10.84
CA ARG A 64 -0.61 -7.68 9.80
C ARG A 64 0.68 -6.94 10.12
N ILE A 65 1.59 -6.94 9.18
CA ILE A 65 2.94 -6.41 9.34
C ILE A 65 2.98 -5.05 8.64
N PHE A 66 2.72 -3.99 9.42
CA PHE A 66 2.60 -2.60 8.93
C PHE A 66 3.93 -1.89 8.68
N TYR A 67 4.02 -1.18 7.56
CA TYR A 67 5.13 -0.31 7.20
C TYR A 67 4.62 1.10 6.92
N SER A 68 5.25 2.10 7.55
CA SER A 68 5.02 3.50 7.28
C SER A 68 5.78 3.93 6.04
N VAL A 69 5.18 4.80 5.22
CA VAL A 69 5.77 5.42 4.04
C VAL A 69 6.34 6.77 4.45
N LEU A 70 7.66 6.94 4.33
CA LEU A 70 8.36 8.14 4.75
C LEU A 70 8.82 8.95 3.55
N GLN A 71 8.69 10.27 3.64
CA GLN A 71 9.33 11.20 2.73
C GLN A 71 10.85 11.24 2.93
N PRO A 72 11.64 11.84 2.02
CA PRO A 72 13.09 11.96 2.16
C PRO A 72 13.52 12.75 3.40
N ASP A 73 12.64 13.62 3.93
CA ASP A 73 12.85 14.38 5.17
C ASP A 73 12.49 13.57 6.44
N GLY A 74 12.07 12.32 6.29
CA GLY A 74 11.72 11.40 7.37
C GLY A 74 10.25 11.45 7.80
N ARG A 75 9.43 12.38 7.29
CA ARG A 75 8.03 12.48 7.72
C ARG A 75 7.18 11.33 7.19
N ALA A 76 6.40 10.70 8.07
CA ALA A 76 5.49 9.62 7.68
C ALA A 76 4.20 10.17 7.03
N VAL A 77 3.91 9.74 5.79
CA VAL A 77 2.80 10.28 4.97
C VAL A 77 1.73 9.24 4.60
N GLY A 78 1.89 8.02 5.08
CA GLY A 78 0.93 6.94 4.89
C GLY A 78 1.49 5.62 5.44
N PHE A 79 0.73 4.55 5.32
CA PHE A 79 1.18 3.21 5.67
C PHE A 79 0.49 2.16 4.81
N LEU A 80 1.06 0.96 4.78
CA LEU A 80 0.50 -0.24 4.20
C LEU A 80 0.89 -1.45 5.05
N ALA A 81 0.21 -2.58 4.88
CA ALA A 81 0.54 -3.80 5.61
C ALA A 81 0.76 -4.97 4.65
N LEU A 82 1.70 -5.84 5.01
CA LEU A 82 1.73 -7.21 4.52
C LEU A 82 0.87 -8.08 5.44
N MET A 83 -0.12 -8.77 4.88
CA MET A 83 -1.15 -9.49 5.62
C MET A 83 -1.57 -10.79 4.91
N GLU A 84 -2.47 -11.55 5.53
CA GLU A 84 -2.95 -12.83 4.98
C GLU A 84 -1.79 -13.78 4.61
N ILE A 85 -0.76 -13.79 5.47
CA ILE A 85 0.53 -14.41 5.20
C ILE A 85 0.38 -15.93 5.31
N ARG A 86 0.59 -16.63 4.18
CA ARG A 86 0.54 -18.11 4.09
C ARG A 86 1.89 -18.65 3.66
N PRO A 87 2.88 -18.83 4.57
CA PRO A 87 4.25 -19.20 4.21
C PRO A 87 4.34 -20.55 3.50
N ALA A 88 3.56 -21.54 3.95
CA ALA A 88 3.53 -22.88 3.35
C ALA A 88 3.15 -22.86 1.85
N HIS A 89 2.40 -21.85 1.42
CA HIS A 89 1.98 -21.67 0.03
C HIS A 89 2.71 -20.52 -0.67
N ARG A 90 3.56 -19.78 0.05
CA ARG A 90 4.25 -18.59 -0.45
C ARG A 90 3.27 -17.55 -1.03
N VAL A 91 2.17 -17.29 -0.31
CA VAL A 91 1.16 -16.28 -0.68
C VAL A 91 1.07 -15.18 0.38
N ILE A 92 1.04 -13.92 -0.06
CA ILE A 92 0.95 -12.76 0.82
C ILE A 92 0.11 -11.65 0.18
N GLU A 93 -0.61 -10.89 0.98
CA GLU A 93 -1.40 -9.75 0.54
C GLU A 93 -0.72 -8.44 0.94
N VAL A 94 -0.79 -7.43 0.06
CA VAL A 94 -0.64 -6.03 0.46
C VAL A 94 -2.01 -5.41 0.65
N GLY A 95 -2.24 -4.91 1.85
CA GLY A 95 -3.54 -4.43 2.27
C GLY A 95 -3.42 -3.36 3.34
N ASN A 96 -4.55 -2.98 3.93
CA ASN A 96 -4.61 -1.89 4.91
C ASN A 96 -3.87 -0.60 4.46
N ILE A 97 -3.92 -0.31 3.16
CA ILE A 97 -3.21 0.81 2.55
C ILE A 97 -3.96 2.10 2.88
N VAL A 98 -3.27 3.02 3.57
CA VAL A 98 -3.75 4.36 3.88
C VAL A 98 -2.70 5.34 3.41
N TYR A 99 -2.97 5.99 2.28
CA TYR A 99 -2.13 7.06 1.76
C TYR A 99 -2.77 8.39 2.15
N GLY A 100 -2.08 9.15 2.99
CA GLY A 100 -2.48 10.51 3.32
C GLY A 100 -2.43 11.42 2.10
N ALA A 101 -3.05 12.59 2.19
CA ALA A 101 -3.13 13.54 1.08
C ALA A 101 -1.76 13.86 0.42
N PRO A 102 -0.63 14.00 1.16
CA PRO A 102 0.68 14.24 0.56
C PRO A 102 1.23 13.08 -0.28
N LEU A 103 0.70 11.87 -0.11
CA LEU A 103 1.19 10.65 -0.76
C LEU A 103 0.35 10.23 -1.98
N GLN A 104 -0.90 10.65 -2.04
CA GLN A 104 -1.81 10.24 -3.11
C GLN A 104 -1.35 10.80 -4.46
N ARG A 105 -1.29 9.91 -5.47
CA ARG A 105 -0.91 10.24 -6.86
C ARG A 105 0.50 10.84 -7.00
N THR A 106 1.42 10.52 -6.10
CA THR A 106 2.84 10.93 -6.20
C THR A 106 3.74 9.77 -6.66
N PRO A 107 4.98 10.07 -7.11
CA PRO A 107 6.00 9.04 -7.37
C PRO A 107 6.29 8.18 -6.14
N LEU A 108 6.37 8.77 -4.94
CA LEU A 108 6.56 8.05 -3.68
C LEU A 108 5.44 7.03 -3.43
N GLY A 109 4.19 7.36 -3.73
CA GLY A 109 3.08 6.41 -3.56
C GLY A 109 3.19 5.18 -4.48
N THR A 110 3.73 5.37 -5.69
CA THR A 110 4.02 4.28 -6.63
C THR A 110 5.27 3.50 -6.21
N GLU A 111 6.32 4.20 -5.78
CA GLU A 111 7.57 3.58 -5.32
C GLU A 111 7.38 2.76 -4.05
N ALA A 112 6.52 3.19 -3.13
CA ALA A 112 6.15 2.41 -1.95
C ALA A 112 5.60 1.03 -2.34
N GLN A 113 4.71 0.96 -3.34
CA GLN A 113 4.19 -0.32 -3.84
C GLN A 113 5.29 -1.16 -4.50
N PHE A 114 6.15 -0.52 -5.29
CA PHE A 114 7.29 -1.19 -5.91
C PHE A 114 8.23 -1.81 -4.87
N MET A 115 8.61 -1.04 -3.85
CA MET A 115 9.51 -1.49 -2.78
C MET A 115 8.94 -2.68 -2.03
N ILE A 116 7.67 -2.61 -1.62
CA ILE A 116 7.06 -3.70 -0.84
C ILE A 116 6.80 -4.96 -1.70
N ALA A 117 6.46 -4.80 -2.97
CA ALA A 117 6.32 -5.92 -3.90
C ALA A 117 7.68 -6.59 -4.18
N ARG A 118 8.73 -5.79 -4.43
CA ARG A 118 10.10 -6.28 -4.60
C ARG A 118 10.56 -7.06 -3.38
N TYR A 119 10.28 -6.56 -2.19
CA TYR A 119 10.59 -7.26 -0.94
C TYR A 119 9.85 -8.61 -0.86
N ALA A 120 8.56 -8.65 -1.19
CA ALA A 120 7.78 -9.89 -1.20
C ALA A 120 8.32 -10.94 -2.18
N PHE A 121 8.65 -10.55 -3.41
CA PHE A 121 9.12 -11.49 -4.44
C PHE A 121 10.61 -11.85 -4.27
N GLU A 122 11.49 -10.87 -4.17
CA GLU A 122 12.94 -11.07 -4.30
C GLU A 122 13.62 -11.42 -2.98
N THR A 123 13.11 -10.92 -1.86
CA THR A 123 13.71 -11.18 -0.54
C THR A 123 12.97 -12.29 0.19
N LEU A 124 11.63 -12.23 0.22
CA LEU A 124 10.83 -13.22 0.93
C LEU A 124 10.52 -14.47 0.09
N GLY A 125 10.74 -14.42 -1.24
CA GLY A 125 10.55 -15.56 -2.14
C GLY A 125 9.09 -15.96 -2.34
N TYR A 126 8.14 -15.03 -2.15
CA TYR A 126 6.71 -15.32 -2.32
C TYR A 126 6.37 -15.50 -3.79
N ARG A 127 5.40 -16.37 -4.06
CA ARG A 127 4.97 -16.75 -5.41
C ARG A 127 3.73 -16.04 -5.90
N ARG A 128 2.96 -15.49 -4.96
CA ARG A 128 1.70 -14.81 -5.23
C ARG A 128 1.56 -13.63 -4.28
N TYR A 129 1.31 -12.47 -4.89
CA TYR A 129 1.13 -11.20 -4.20
C TYR A 129 -0.29 -10.70 -4.46
N GLU A 130 -1.10 -10.58 -3.41
CA GLU A 130 -2.53 -10.30 -3.51
C GLU A 130 -2.84 -8.84 -3.22
N TRP A 131 -3.87 -8.33 -3.92
CA TRP A 131 -4.54 -7.07 -3.59
C TRP A 131 -6.04 -7.33 -3.51
N LYS A 132 -6.68 -6.84 -2.43
CA LYS A 132 -8.13 -6.97 -2.23
C LYS A 132 -8.72 -5.62 -1.87
N CYS A 133 -9.84 -5.30 -2.50
CA CYS A 133 -10.59 -4.09 -2.14
C CYS A 133 -12.09 -4.34 -2.20
N ASN A 134 -12.87 -3.38 -1.69
CA ASN A 134 -14.31 -3.39 -1.92
C ASN A 134 -14.56 -3.18 -3.44
N ALA A 135 -15.45 -3.96 -4.05
CA ALA A 135 -15.80 -3.84 -5.46
C ALA A 135 -16.30 -2.43 -5.86
N LEU A 136 -16.89 -1.69 -4.92
CA LEU A 136 -17.31 -0.30 -5.12
C LEU A 136 -16.14 0.70 -5.03
N ASN A 137 -14.98 0.33 -4.50
CA ASN A 137 -13.80 1.18 -4.42
C ASN A 137 -13.07 1.26 -5.77
N ALA A 138 -13.61 2.05 -6.70
CA ALA A 138 -13.06 2.23 -8.04
C ALA A 138 -11.63 2.81 -8.04
N ALA A 139 -11.27 3.63 -7.04
CA ALA A 139 -9.92 4.19 -6.93
C ALA A 139 -8.90 3.09 -6.61
N SER A 140 -9.20 2.20 -5.66
CA SER A 140 -8.33 1.08 -5.30
C SER A 140 -8.20 0.06 -6.44
N ARG A 141 -9.31 -0.26 -7.15
CA ARG A 141 -9.27 -1.14 -8.33
C ARG A 141 -8.34 -0.61 -9.42
N ARG A 142 -8.52 0.65 -9.83
CA ARG A 142 -7.66 1.28 -10.83
C ARG A 142 -6.20 1.37 -10.40
N ALA A 143 -5.94 1.56 -9.11
CA ALA A 143 -4.58 1.57 -8.58
C ALA A 143 -3.92 0.18 -8.74
N ALA A 144 -4.60 -0.89 -8.29
CA ALA A 144 -4.11 -2.26 -8.43
C ALA A 144 -3.84 -2.63 -9.90
N GLU A 145 -4.78 -2.36 -10.80
CA GLU A 145 -4.62 -2.60 -12.23
C GLU A 145 -3.44 -1.80 -12.81
N ARG A 146 -3.29 -0.52 -12.45
CA ARG A 146 -2.15 0.31 -12.85
C ARG A 146 -0.81 -0.26 -12.35
N PHE A 147 -0.79 -0.87 -11.16
CA PHE A 147 0.40 -1.53 -10.61
C PHE A 147 0.67 -2.91 -11.24
N GLY A 148 -0.17 -3.34 -12.19
CA GLY A 148 0.03 -4.56 -12.94
C GLY A 148 -0.54 -5.82 -12.28
N PHE A 149 -1.40 -5.67 -11.26
CA PHE A 149 -2.19 -6.76 -10.73
C PHE A 149 -3.26 -7.20 -11.75
N VAL A 150 -3.51 -8.50 -11.82
CA VAL A 150 -4.49 -9.14 -12.70
C VAL A 150 -5.74 -9.49 -11.89
N TYR A 151 -6.91 -9.12 -12.39
CA TYR A 151 -8.20 -9.46 -11.75
C TYR A 151 -8.50 -10.96 -11.85
N GLU A 152 -9.00 -11.53 -10.75
CA GLU A 152 -9.28 -12.97 -10.65
C GLU A 152 -10.72 -13.30 -10.27
N GLY A 153 -11.48 -12.32 -9.77
CA GLY A 153 -12.88 -12.56 -9.43
C GLY A 153 -13.41 -11.65 -8.33
N THR A 154 -14.72 -11.74 -8.13
CA THR A 154 -15.42 -11.02 -7.07
C THR A 154 -16.15 -11.99 -6.17
N PHE A 155 -15.80 -11.97 -4.89
CA PHE A 155 -16.54 -12.72 -3.87
C PHE A 155 -17.72 -11.86 -3.45
N ARG A 156 -18.92 -12.29 -3.84
CA ARG A 156 -20.19 -11.64 -3.50
C ARG A 156 -20.51 -11.87 -2.03
N GLN A 157 -21.00 -10.84 -1.34
CA GLN A 157 -21.34 -10.86 0.09
C GLN A 157 -20.21 -11.41 0.98
N HIS A 158 -18.96 -11.13 0.61
CA HIS A 158 -17.80 -11.67 1.29
C HIS A 158 -17.70 -11.20 2.76
N MET A 159 -18.04 -9.93 3.03
CA MET A 159 -17.94 -9.36 4.37
C MET A 159 -19.09 -8.40 4.67
N ILE A 160 -19.29 -8.12 5.96
CA ILE A 160 -20.01 -6.94 6.45
C ILE A 160 -18.97 -5.98 7.02
N VAL A 161 -18.88 -4.77 6.49
CA VAL A 161 -17.94 -3.74 6.94
C VAL A 161 -18.72 -2.48 7.26
N LYS A 162 -18.58 -1.97 8.49
CA LYS A 162 -19.32 -0.78 8.97
C LYS A 162 -20.84 -0.89 8.71
N GLY A 163 -21.41 -2.07 8.95
CA GLY A 163 -22.85 -2.35 8.78
C GLY A 163 -23.32 -2.49 7.33
N ARG A 164 -22.41 -2.48 6.33
CA ARG A 164 -22.76 -2.60 4.91
C ARG A 164 -22.18 -3.86 4.31
N SER A 165 -22.91 -4.46 3.36
CA SER A 165 -22.38 -5.59 2.59
C SER A 165 -21.18 -5.15 1.74
N ARG A 166 -20.15 -6.00 1.70
CA ARG A 166 -18.95 -5.82 0.90
C ARG A 166 -18.76 -7.03 0.00
N ASP A 167 -18.81 -6.76 -1.30
CA ASP A 167 -18.23 -7.63 -2.31
C ASP A 167 -16.73 -7.35 -2.37
N THR A 168 -15.90 -8.40 -2.35
CA THR A 168 -14.44 -8.24 -2.44
C THR A 168 -13.96 -8.51 -3.85
N TYR A 169 -13.27 -7.54 -4.42
CA TYR A 169 -12.61 -7.60 -5.72
C TYR A 169 -11.17 -8.09 -5.51
N TRP A 170 -10.83 -9.22 -6.12
CA TRP A 170 -9.55 -9.91 -5.95
C TRP A 170 -8.65 -9.71 -7.16
N LEU A 171 -7.40 -9.30 -6.91
CA LEU A 171 -6.35 -9.27 -7.92
C LEU A 171 -5.05 -9.89 -7.38
N SER A 172 -4.17 -10.31 -8.28
CA SER A 172 -2.85 -10.83 -7.92
C SER A 172 -1.73 -10.43 -8.90
N ILE A 173 -0.49 -10.53 -8.44
CA ILE A 173 0.71 -10.64 -9.29
C ILE A 173 1.38 -11.98 -8.95
N LEU A 174 1.82 -12.72 -9.96
CA LEU A 174 2.55 -13.97 -9.83
C LEU A 174 4.07 -13.76 -9.95
N ASP A 175 4.85 -14.67 -9.38
CA ASP A 175 6.32 -14.70 -9.50
C ASP A 175 6.81 -14.66 -10.95
N GLY A 176 6.16 -15.40 -11.86
CA GLY A 176 6.47 -15.37 -13.29
C GLY A 176 6.18 -14.04 -13.99
N GLU A 177 5.29 -13.21 -13.43
CA GLU A 177 4.94 -11.89 -13.97
C GLU A 177 5.85 -10.78 -13.42
N TRP A 178 6.40 -10.99 -12.22
CA TRP A 178 7.18 -10.00 -11.50
C TRP A 178 8.34 -9.39 -12.31
N PRO A 179 9.17 -10.14 -13.05
CA PRO A 179 10.27 -9.55 -13.82
C PRO A 179 9.82 -8.47 -14.80
N ALA A 180 8.70 -8.69 -15.50
CA ALA A 180 8.16 -7.71 -16.42
C ALA A 180 7.56 -6.50 -15.69
N ARG A 181 6.85 -6.73 -14.56
CA ARG A 181 6.29 -5.65 -13.73
C ARG A 181 7.39 -4.78 -13.13
N LYS A 182 8.43 -5.39 -12.58
CA LYS A 182 9.63 -4.72 -12.07
C LYS A 182 10.23 -3.80 -13.12
N ALA A 183 10.46 -4.30 -14.33
CA ALA A 183 11.04 -3.51 -15.40
C ALA A 183 10.17 -2.29 -15.76
N ALA A 184 8.84 -2.43 -15.74
CA ALA A 184 7.91 -1.31 -15.95
C ALA A 184 8.00 -0.27 -14.81
N PHE A 185 8.05 -0.72 -13.55
CA PHE A 185 8.25 0.16 -12.40
C PHE A 185 9.58 0.91 -12.48
N GLU A 186 10.68 0.21 -12.78
CA GLU A 186 12.02 0.80 -12.89
C GLU A 186 12.07 1.86 -14.01
N ARG A 187 11.49 1.58 -15.18
CA ARG A 187 11.38 2.56 -16.27
C ARG A 187 10.54 3.77 -15.86
N TRP A 188 9.42 3.56 -15.16
CA TRP A 188 8.54 4.65 -14.76
C TRP A 188 9.16 5.53 -13.66
N LEU A 189 9.88 4.94 -12.70
CA LEU A 189 10.55 5.61 -11.59
C LEU A 189 11.88 6.26 -11.97
N ALA A 190 12.38 5.98 -13.18
CA ALA A 190 13.61 6.56 -13.69
C ALA A 190 13.49 8.10 -13.80
N PRO A 191 14.53 8.87 -13.42
CA PRO A 191 14.50 10.35 -13.52
C PRO A 191 14.12 10.86 -14.91
N GLU A 192 14.52 10.12 -15.95
CA GLU A 192 14.27 10.47 -17.34
C GLU A 192 12.78 10.49 -17.68
N ASN A 193 11.95 9.78 -16.91
CA ASN A 193 10.50 9.76 -17.09
C ASN A 193 9.79 10.98 -16.46
N PHE A 194 10.51 11.89 -15.79
CA PHE A 194 9.93 13.10 -15.20
C PHE A 194 10.48 14.35 -15.89
N ASP A 195 9.64 15.35 -16.11
CA ASP A 195 10.06 16.67 -16.61
C ASP A 195 10.58 17.57 -15.46
N SER A 196 11.01 18.79 -15.79
CA SER A 196 11.53 19.74 -14.79
C SER A 196 10.48 20.23 -13.79
N GLN A 197 9.20 20.00 -14.05
CA GLN A 197 8.08 20.31 -13.16
C GLN A 197 7.64 19.09 -12.34
N GLY A 198 8.28 17.94 -12.53
CA GLY A 198 7.95 16.69 -11.85
C GLY A 198 6.77 15.92 -12.47
N ASN A 199 6.30 16.30 -13.66
CA ASN A 199 5.25 15.56 -14.36
C ASN A 199 5.83 14.33 -15.04
N GLN A 200 5.10 13.22 -15.00
CA GLN A 200 5.47 11.99 -15.73
C GLN A 200 5.33 12.21 -17.25
N LYS A 201 6.31 11.73 -18.03
CA LYS A 201 6.32 11.73 -19.50
C LYS A 201 5.58 10.51 -20.06
N LYS A 202 5.74 9.35 -19.42
CA LYS A 202 5.01 8.11 -19.72
C LYS A 202 4.30 7.58 -18.48
N LYS A 203 3.15 6.94 -18.69
CA LYS A 203 2.38 6.31 -17.61
C LYS A 203 2.92 4.91 -17.31
N LEU A 204 2.80 4.47 -16.06
CA LEU A 204 3.22 3.13 -15.64
C LEU A 204 2.54 2.00 -16.43
N GLY A 205 1.25 2.15 -16.77
CA GLY A 205 0.52 1.17 -17.57
C GLY A 205 0.95 1.11 -19.06
N GLU A 206 1.76 2.06 -19.51
CA GLU A 206 2.33 2.12 -20.87
C GLU A 206 3.83 1.78 -20.87
N ALA A 207 4.41 1.52 -19.69
CA ALA A 207 5.85 1.41 -19.46
C ALA A 207 6.40 0.02 -19.72
#